data_AF-A0A453GFP5-F1
#
_entry.id   AF-A0A453GFP5-F1
#
_cell.length_a   1.000
_cell.length_b   1.000
_cell.length_c   1.000
_cell.angle_alpha   90.00
_cell.angle_beta   90.00
_cell.angle_gamma   90.00
#
_symmetry.space_group_name_H-M   'P 1'
#
loop_
_entity.id
_entity.type
_entity.pdbx_description
1 polymer ?
#
loop_
_entity_poly.entity_id
_entity_poly.type
_entity_poly.pdbx_seq_one_letter_code
_entity_poly.pdbx_strand_id
1 'polypeptide(L)'
;VTCGTRGNLSPPCNAVGYIDRKVLGINHLYQKPAWRRHRDCTDDSPYEGPFKRDAPAWCASPFEPEGLLSSFSAVLSTIIGVHYGHVLVHMKSHMDRLKQWVTMGVAL
;
A
#
# COMPACT_ATOMS: atom_id res chain seq x y z
N VAL A 1 10.07 -3.34 16.01
CA VAL A 1 9.00 -2.47 16.56
C VAL A 1 7.82 -3.34 16.92
N THR A 2 7.33 -3.26 18.15
CA THR A 2 6.13 -3.98 18.56
C THR A 2 4.91 -3.15 18.15
N CYS A 3 4.23 -3.57 17.08
CA CYS A 3 2.96 -2.98 16.65
C CYS A 3 1.80 -3.79 17.24
N GLY A 4 0.61 -3.18 17.38
CA GLY A 4 -0.57 -3.84 17.97
C GLY A 4 -1.10 -3.22 19.27
N THR A 5 -0.58 -2.05 19.66
CA THR A 5 -1.18 -1.24 20.72
C THR A 5 -2.24 -0.31 20.15
N ARG A 6 -3.38 -0.18 20.84
CA ARG A 6 -4.45 0.75 20.45
C ARG A 6 -3.90 2.19 20.45
N GLY A 7 -4.05 2.90 19.32
CA GLY A 7 -3.68 4.31 19.19
C GLY A 7 -2.26 4.60 18.67
N ASN A 8 -1.45 3.59 18.34
CA ASN A 8 -0.13 3.82 17.76
C ASN A 8 -0.22 3.98 16.22
N LEU A 9 -0.18 5.22 15.75
CA LEU A 9 -0.21 5.60 14.33
C LEU A 9 1.19 5.80 13.73
N SER A 10 2.23 5.25 14.36
CA SER A 10 3.59 5.36 13.81
C SER A 10 3.66 4.72 12.42
N PRO A 11 4.48 5.27 11.49
CA PRO A 11 4.55 4.80 10.10
C PRO A 11 4.63 3.27 9.90
N PRO A 12 5.41 2.48 10.67
CA PRO A 12 5.51 1.04 10.41
C PRO A 12 4.30 0.23 10.91
N CYS A 13 3.44 0.80 11.76
CA CYS A 13 2.36 0.09 12.44
C CYS A 13 1.01 0.19 11.71
N ASN A 14 1.05 0.29 10.39
CA ASN A 14 -0.13 0.24 9.53
C ASN A 14 -0.56 -1.21 9.24
N ALA A 15 -1.82 -1.39 8.82
CA ALA A 15 -2.42 -2.70 8.56
C ALA A 15 -1.73 -3.48 7.43
N VAL A 16 -1.30 -2.80 6.37
CA VAL A 16 -0.60 -3.40 5.22
C VAL A 16 0.71 -4.04 5.68
N GLY A 17 1.56 -3.28 6.36
CA GLY A 17 2.82 -3.77 6.89
C GLY A 17 2.66 -4.83 7.98
N TYR A 18 1.52 -4.88 8.68
CA TYR A 18 1.22 -5.98 9.61
C TYR A 18 1.00 -7.30 8.86
N ILE A 19 0.17 -7.27 7.81
CA ILE A 19 -0.14 -8.45 6.98
C ILE A 19 1.12 -8.94 6.27
N ASP A 20 1.89 -8.04 5.66
CA ASP A 20 3.11 -8.41 4.93
C ASP A 20 4.14 -9.07 5.85
N ARG A 21 4.35 -8.53 7.06
CA ARG A 21 5.24 -9.16 8.05
C ARG A 21 4.75 -10.53 8.51
N LYS A 22 3.43 -10.71 8.60
CA LYS A 22 2.84 -11.96 9.09
C LYS A 22 2.87 -13.06 8.02
N VAL A 23 2.66 -12.71 6.75
CA VAL A 23 2.51 -13.66 5.65
C VAL A 23 3.80 -13.82 4.84
N LEU A 24 4.43 -12.72 4.41
CA LEU A 24 5.67 -12.74 3.62
C LEU A 24 6.92 -12.90 4.50
N GLY A 25 6.84 -12.46 5.76
CA GLY A 25 7.95 -12.52 6.72
C GLY A 25 8.94 -11.36 6.58
N ILE A 26 9.73 -11.10 7.62
CA ILE A 26 10.60 -9.91 7.75
C ILE A 26 11.67 -9.83 6.65
N ASN A 27 12.15 -10.98 6.17
CA ASN A 27 13.19 -11.05 5.15
C ASN A 27 12.72 -10.63 3.76
N HIS A 28 11.40 -10.68 3.49
CA HIS A 28 10.84 -10.24 2.22
C HIS A 28 10.65 -8.72 2.15
N LEU A 29 10.54 -8.02 3.30
CA LEU A 29 10.32 -6.59 3.28
C LEU A 29 11.59 -5.83 2.91
N TYR A 30 11.40 -4.69 2.25
CA TYR A 30 12.48 -3.77 1.94
C TYR A 30 13.12 -3.20 3.22
N GLN A 31 14.43 -3.42 3.36
CA GLN A 31 15.20 -3.06 4.56
C GLN A 31 15.56 -1.57 4.62
N LYS A 32 15.46 -0.84 3.49
CA LYS A 32 15.76 0.60 3.41
C LYS A 32 14.55 1.45 3.00
N PRO A 33 13.43 1.39 3.74
CA PRO A 33 12.18 2.04 3.31
C PRO A 33 12.27 3.56 3.26
N ALA A 34 11.37 4.17 2.49
CA ALA A 34 11.35 5.62 2.23
C ALA A 34 11.24 6.47 3.50
N TRP A 35 10.58 5.98 4.56
CA TRP A 35 10.43 6.72 5.82
C TRP A 35 11.75 6.90 6.59
N ARG A 36 12.87 6.27 6.18
CA ARG A 36 14.20 6.58 6.71
C ARG A 36 14.59 8.05 6.49
N ARG A 37 13.98 8.68 5.48
CA ARG A 37 14.15 10.10 5.13
C ARG A 37 13.23 11.02 5.93
N HIS A 38 12.42 10.49 6.84
CA HIS A 38 11.51 11.28 7.66
C HIS A 38 12.32 12.21 8.58
N ARG A 39 11.81 13.42 8.82
CA ARG A 39 12.42 14.44 9.71
C ARG A 39 12.68 13.97 11.14
N ASP A 40 11.96 12.94 11.60
CA ASP A 40 12.17 12.32 12.92
C ASP A 40 13.34 11.34 12.93
N CYS A 41 13.74 10.87 11.74
CA CYS A 41 14.79 9.88 11.56
C CYS A 41 16.15 10.50 11.21
N THR A 42 16.17 11.57 10.41
CA THR A 42 17.39 12.25 9.93
C THR A 42 17.20 13.76 9.88
N ASP A 43 18.28 14.51 10.08
CA ASP A 43 18.31 15.96 9.87
C ASP A 43 18.40 16.34 8.39
N ASP A 44 18.78 15.40 7.52
CA ASP A 44 18.93 15.60 6.06
C ASP A 44 17.61 15.44 5.28
N SER A 45 16.48 15.34 5.98
CA SER A 45 15.15 15.23 5.36
C SER A 45 14.93 16.37 4.34
N PRO A 46 14.51 16.10 3.09
CA PRO A 46 13.82 14.88 2.62
C PRO A 46 14.75 13.80 2.03
N TYR A 47 16.07 13.95 2.16
CA TYR A 47 17.05 12.98 1.68
C TYR A 47 17.37 11.94 2.75
N GLU A 48 18.02 10.85 2.32
CA GLU A 48 18.55 9.87 3.28
C GLU A 48 19.86 10.40 3.86
N GLY A 49 19.99 10.29 5.19
CA GLY A 49 21.17 10.70 5.94
C GLY A 49 21.40 9.79 7.15
N PRO A 50 22.43 10.06 7.96
CA PRO A 50 22.63 9.34 9.21
C PRO A 50 21.42 9.51 10.14
N PHE A 51 21.09 8.46 10.88
CA PHE A 51 20.02 8.57 11.86
C PHE A 51 20.39 9.49 13.01
N LYS A 52 19.42 10.27 13.47
CA LYS A 52 19.55 11.05 14.71
C LYS A 52 19.87 10.13 15.88
N ARG A 53 20.59 10.65 16.88
CA ARG A 53 20.95 9.88 18.09
C ARG A 53 19.72 9.42 18.88
N ASP A 54 18.66 10.20 18.82
CA ASP A 54 17.35 9.97 19.45
C ASP A 54 16.29 9.49 18.44
N ALA A 55 16.71 9.02 17.25
CA ALA A 55 15.77 8.55 16.23
C ALA A 55 14.87 7.42 16.76
N PRO A 56 13.55 7.49 16.51
CA PRO A 56 12.65 6.43 16.91
C PRO A 56 13.04 5.06 16.33
N ALA A 57 12.84 3.99 17.10
CA ALA A 57 13.17 2.62 16.68
C ALA A 57 12.46 2.19 15.37
N TRP A 58 11.36 2.86 15.02
CA TRP A 58 10.66 2.60 13.77
C TRP A 58 11.37 3.11 12.52
N CYS A 59 12.31 4.05 12.64
CA CYS A 59 13.11 4.54 11.52
C CYS A 59 13.90 3.43 10.82
N ALA A 60 14.30 2.40 11.57
CA ALA A 60 15.01 1.23 11.05
C ALA A 60 14.09 0.06 10.68
N SER A 61 12.78 0.16 10.91
CA SER A 61 11.86 -0.94 10.63
C SER A 61 11.71 -1.15 9.13
N PRO A 62 11.71 -2.39 8.62
CA PRO A 62 11.51 -2.67 7.20
C PRO A 62 10.03 -2.48 6.80
N PHE A 63 9.81 -2.27 5.49
CA PHE A 63 8.50 -2.05 4.87
C PHE A 63 8.43 -2.61 3.47
N GLU A 64 7.24 -2.96 3.01
CA GLU A 64 7.01 -3.36 1.62
C GLU A 64 5.91 -2.45 1.06
N PRO A 65 6.22 -1.49 0.16
CA PRO A 65 5.22 -0.58 -0.39
C PRO A 65 4.21 -1.26 -1.32
N GLU A 66 4.62 -2.33 -2.02
CA GLU A 66 3.74 -3.04 -2.96
C GLU A 66 2.97 -4.19 -2.32
N GLY A 67 3.55 -4.79 -1.27
CA GLY A 67 2.95 -5.75 -0.33
C GLY A 67 2.05 -6.82 -0.93
N LEU A 68 1.27 -7.48 -0.08
CA LEU A 68 0.17 -8.33 -0.54
C LEU A 68 -1.04 -7.47 -0.89
N LEU A 69 -1.48 -6.61 0.03
CA LEU A 69 -2.73 -5.87 -0.15
C LEU A 69 -2.68 -4.88 -1.33
N SER A 70 -1.55 -4.18 -1.52
CA SER A 70 -1.42 -3.28 -2.67
C SER A 70 -1.35 -4.07 -3.98
N SER A 71 -0.60 -5.18 -4.03
CA SER A 71 -0.61 -6.11 -5.18
C SER A 71 -2.00 -6.65 -5.53
N PHE A 72 -2.76 -7.13 -4.54
CA PHE A 72 -4.14 -7.60 -4.75
C PHE A 72 -5.03 -6.48 -5.30
N SER A 73 -4.96 -5.29 -4.70
CA SER A 73 -5.71 -4.12 -5.15
C SER A 73 -5.34 -3.75 -6.59
N ALA A 74 -4.06 -3.76 -6.94
CA ALA A 74 -3.56 -3.44 -8.28
C ALA A 74 -4.04 -4.44 -9.33
N VAL A 75 -3.97 -5.74 -9.04
CA VAL A 75 -4.47 -6.81 -9.92
C VAL A 75 -5.97 -6.67 -10.16
N LEU A 76 -6.76 -6.53 -9.10
CA LEU A 76 -8.22 -6.37 -9.21
C LEU A 76 -8.59 -5.11 -10.01
N SER A 77 -7.93 -3.98 -9.72
CA SER A 77 -8.16 -2.72 -10.44
C SER A 77 -7.84 -2.85 -11.93
N THR A 78 -6.78 -3.59 -12.26
CA THR A 78 -6.40 -3.85 -13.66
C THR A 78 -7.46 -4.68 -14.37
N ILE A 79 -7.95 -5.76 -13.74
CA ILE A 79 -9.01 -6.61 -14.32
C ILE A 79 -10.30 -5.81 -14.53
N ILE A 80 -10.70 -4.99 -13.55
CA ILE A 80 -11.88 -4.12 -13.65
C ILE A 80 -11.70 -3.11 -14.80
N GLY A 81 -10.51 -2.50 -14.91
CA GLY A 81 -10.18 -1.57 -16.00
C GLY A 81 -10.28 -2.23 -17.38
N VAL A 82 -9.75 -3.45 -17.54
CA VAL A 82 -9.88 -4.24 -18.77
C VAL A 82 -11.35 -4.53 -19.09
N HIS A 83 -12.15 -4.93 -18.09
CA HIS A 83 -13.58 -5.16 -18.27
C HIS A 83 -14.31 -3.89 -18.74
N TYR A 84 -14.03 -2.74 -18.12
CA TYR A 84 -14.63 -1.46 -18.54
C TYR A 84 -14.20 -1.05 -19.94
N GLY A 85 -12.94 -1.27 -20.31
CA GLY A 85 -12.45 -1.09 -21.68
C GLY A 85 -13.20 -1.99 -22.68
N HIS A 86 -13.39 -3.26 -22.34
CA HIS A 86 -14.17 -4.19 -23.16
C HIS A 86 -15.63 -3.73 -23.36
N VAL A 87 -16.29 -3.26 -22.30
CA VAL A 87 -17.65 -2.70 -22.35
C VAL A 87 -17.70 -1.46 -23.25
N LEU A 88 -16.71 -0.57 -23.17
CA LEU A 88 -16.66 0.64 -24.01
C LEU A 88 -16.56 0.32 -25.52
N VAL A 89 -15.76 -0.70 -25.87
CA VAL A 89 -15.55 -1.11 -27.27
C VAL A 89 -16.78 -1.83 -27.84
N HIS A 90 -17.38 -2.74 -27.08
CA HIS A 90 -18.43 -3.61 -27.59
C HIS A 90 -19.85 -3.04 -27.42
N MET A 91 -20.10 -2.27 -26.36
CA MET A 91 -21.42 -1.68 -26.12
C MET A 91 -21.46 -0.25 -26.64
N LYS A 92 -22.26 0.00 -27.68
CA LYS A 92 -22.44 1.35 -28.25
C LYS A 92 -23.51 2.17 -27.52
N SER A 93 -24.50 1.50 -26.93
CA SER A 93 -25.59 2.13 -26.17
C SER A 93 -25.12 2.59 -24.79
N HIS A 94 -25.44 3.83 -24.42
CA HIS A 94 -25.13 4.38 -23.09
C HIS A 94 -25.82 3.61 -21.96
N MET A 95 -27.06 3.17 -22.18
CA MET A 95 -27.83 2.43 -21.17
C MET A 95 -27.22 1.05 -20.90
N ASP A 96 -26.69 0.39 -21.92
CA ASP A 96 -26.09 -0.94 -21.75
C ASP A 96 -24.74 -0.85 -21.01
N ARG A 97 -23.95 0.20 -21.29
CA ARG A 97 -22.74 0.51 -20.51
C ARG A 97 -23.08 0.74 -19.04
N LEU A 98 -24.09 1.56 -18.76
CA LEU A 98 -24.50 1.88 -17.40
C LEU A 98 -24.95 0.63 -16.66
N LYS A 99 -25.73 -0.24 -17.31
CA LYS A 99 -26.15 -1.53 -16.72
C LYS A 99 -24.95 -2.39 -16.33
N GLN A 100 -23.95 -2.52 -17.19
CA GLN A 100 -22.74 -3.31 -16.88
C GLN A 100 -21.96 -2.72 -15.71
N TRP A 101 -21.72 -1.41 -15.72
CA TRP A 101 -20.95 -0.74 -14.66
C TRP A 101 -21.67 -0.74 -13.30
N VAL A 102 -22.99 -0.51 -13.29
CA VAL A 102 -23.79 -0.58 -12.05
C VAL A 102 -23.83 -2.01 -11.52
N THR A 103 -24.00 -3.01 -12.40
CA THR A 103 -23.97 -4.43 -11.98
C THR A 103 -22.63 -4.80 -11.35
N MET A 104 -21.52 -4.38 -11.97
CA MET A 104 -20.18 -4.59 -11.42
C MET A 104 -19.99 -3.87 -10.08
N GLY A 105 -20.47 -2.63 -9.95
CA GLY A 105 -20.36 -1.86 -8.71
C GLY A 105 -21.22 -2.38 -7.55
N VAL A 106 -22.28 -3.14 -7.83
CA VAL A 106 -23.11 -3.81 -6.80
C VAL A 106 -22.54 -5.19 -6.42
N ALA A 107 -21.84 -5.85 -7.33
CA ALA A 107 -21.29 -7.19 -7.12
C ALA A 107 -19.96 -7.22 -6.36
N LEU A 108 -19.20 -6.11 -6.39
CA LEU A 108 -17.95 -5.90 -5.64
C LEU A 108 -18.21 -5.35 -4.24
#